data_AF-A0A9D6MYH8-F1
#
_entry.id   AF-A0A9D6MYH8-F1
#
_cell.length_a   1.000
_cell.length_b   1.000
_cell.length_c   1.000
_cell.angle_alpha   90.00
_cell.angle_beta   90.00
_cell.angle_gamma   90.00
#
_symmetry.space_group_name_H-M   'P 1'
#
loop_
_entity.id
_entity.type
_entity.pdbx_description
1 polymer ?
#
loop_
_entity_poly.entity_id
_entity_poly.type
_entity_poly.pdbx_seq_one_letter_code
_entity_poly.pdbx_strand_id
1 'polypeptide(L)'
;MNKPQKITATALAAFIASHFLRSYEEGSGFACFRFCWGMMLGENGQVLSGGWFYYSGFVVANTAFPILALLLLRRQRTSRATRAAAVVCWLQVFSWGAINAVTAIRSPSEFANLGVGYYVWLAAFTLLAAAHFLKTPTSSEAPAPEQSAELPQHT
;
A
#
# COMPACT_ATOMS: atom_id res chain seq x y z
N MET A 1 5.20 -2.29 -21.74
CA MET A 1 5.30 -1.90 -20.31
C MET A 1 6.72 -2.09 -19.80
N ASN A 2 7.23 -1.14 -19.04
CA ASN A 2 8.53 -1.30 -18.35
C ASN A 2 8.41 -2.24 -17.13
N LYS A 3 9.54 -2.67 -16.55
CA LYS A 3 9.56 -3.63 -15.43
C LYS A 3 8.69 -3.19 -14.23
N PRO A 4 8.76 -1.94 -13.74
CA PRO A 4 7.88 -1.47 -12.67
C PRO A 4 6.38 -1.57 -13.02
N GLN A 5 5.99 -1.27 -14.25
CA GLN A 5 4.60 -1.40 -14.69
C GLN A 5 4.13 -2.86 -14.71
N LYS A 6 4.96 -3.80 -15.17
CA LYS A 6 4.62 -5.24 -15.13
C LYS A 6 4.37 -5.71 -13.69
N ILE A 7 5.27 -5.35 -12.77
CA ILE A 7 5.12 -5.65 -11.35
C ILE A 7 3.84 -5.02 -10.79
N THR A 8 3.54 -3.77 -11.15
CA THR A 8 2.32 -3.08 -10.72
C THR A 8 1.05 -3.77 -11.21
N ALA A 9 1.04 -4.23 -12.47
CA ALA A 9 -0.11 -4.96 -13.01
C ALA A 9 -0.31 -6.30 -12.29
N THR A 10 0.78 -7.03 -12.00
CA THR A 10 0.73 -8.25 -11.19
C THR A 10 0.22 -7.97 -9.77
N ALA A 11 0.71 -6.90 -9.15
CA ALA A 11 0.25 -6.46 -7.83
C ALA A 11 -1.25 -6.16 -7.83
N LEU A 12 -1.75 -5.46 -8.85
CA LEU A 12 -3.16 -5.14 -9.00
C LEU A 12 -4.02 -6.40 -9.19
N ALA A 13 -3.57 -7.35 -10.02
CA ALA A 13 -4.27 -8.61 -10.21
C ALA A 13 -4.34 -9.43 -8.90
N ALA A 14 -3.22 -9.51 -8.16
CA ALA A 14 -3.17 -10.17 -6.86
C ALA A 14 -4.07 -9.49 -5.82
N PHE A 15 -4.07 -8.15 -5.78
CA PHE A 15 -4.93 -7.37 -4.90
C PHE A 15 -6.41 -7.61 -5.20
N ILE A 16 -6.81 -7.63 -6.47
CA ILE A 16 -8.19 -7.94 -6.85
C ILE A 16 -8.54 -9.38 -6.45
N ALA A 17 -7.68 -10.35 -6.75
CA ALA A 17 -7.90 -11.74 -6.38
C ALA A 17 -8.05 -11.93 -4.86
N SER A 18 -7.24 -11.24 -4.05
CA SER A 18 -7.31 -11.37 -2.59
C SER A 18 -8.64 -10.94 -2.00
N HIS A 19 -9.39 -10.04 -2.64
CA HIS A 19 -10.72 -9.64 -2.18
C HIS A 19 -11.75 -10.76 -2.25
N PHE A 20 -11.56 -11.72 -3.15
CA PHE A 20 -12.46 -12.88 -3.30
C PHE A 20 -12.02 -14.09 -2.47
N LEU A 21 -10.79 -14.07 -1.93
CA LEU A 21 -10.25 -15.15 -1.12
C LEU A 21 -10.54 -14.94 0.36
N ARG A 22 -10.66 -16.06 1.09
CA ARG A 22 -10.76 -16.08 2.55
C ARG A 22 -9.56 -15.37 3.17
N SER A 23 -9.79 -14.29 3.91
CA SER A 23 -8.73 -13.41 4.41
C SER A 23 -8.68 -13.38 5.93
N TYR A 24 -9.83 -13.33 6.61
CA TYR A 24 -9.91 -13.37 8.07
C TYR A 24 -11.12 -14.21 8.49
N GLU A 25 -10.90 -15.20 9.36
CA GLU A 25 -11.86 -16.25 9.72
C GLU A 25 -12.47 -16.87 8.46
N GLU A 26 -13.80 -17.00 8.40
CA GLU A 26 -14.53 -17.45 7.21
C GLU A 26 -14.86 -16.30 6.23
N GLY A 27 -14.41 -15.07 6.53
CA GLY A 27 -14.66 -13.88 5.73
C GLY A 27 -13.74 -13.74 4.51
N SER A 28 -14.29 -13.29 3.38
CA SER A 28 -13.50 -12.87 2.22
C SER A 28 -12.81 -11.53 2.46
N GLY A 29 -11.75 -11.23 1.71
CA GLY A 29 -11.05 -9.94 1.81
C GLY A 29 -11.97 -8.73 1.60
N PHE A 30 -12.95 -8.85 0.68
CA PHE A 30 -13.97 -7.82 0.48
C PHE A 30 -14.91 -7.68 1.69
N ALA A 31 -15.29 -8.78 2.34
CA ALA A 31 -16.09 -8.72 3.56
C ALA A 31 -15.31 -8.02 4.70
N CYS A 32 -14.02 -8.34 4.85
CA CYS A 32 -13.14 -7.66 5.80
C CYS A 32 -13.08 -6.14 5.52
N PHE A 33 -12.93 -5.76 4.25
CA PHE A 33 -12.93 -4.34 3.86
C PHE A 33 -14.25 -3.64 4.19
N ARG A 34 -15.39 -4.24 3.86
CA ARG A 34 -16.71 -3.66 4.20
C ARG A 34 -16.91 -3.51 5.69
N PHE A 35 -16.50 -4.51 6.48
CA PHE A 35 -16.58 -4.43 7.93
C PHE A 35 -15.73 -3.29 8.49
N CYS A 36 -14.47 -3.18 8.06
CA CYS A 36 -13.58 -2.09 8.48
C CYS A 36 -14.12 -0.71 8.05
N TRP A 37 -14.76 -0.63 6.89
CA TRP A 37 -15.39 0.58 6.39
C TRP A 37 -16.57 1.03 7.27
N GLY A 38 -17.48 0.12 7.64
CA GLY A 38 -18.58 0.43 8.55
C GLY A 38 -18.09 0.86 9.95
N MET A 39 -17.06 0.19 10.47
CA MET A 39 -16.40 0.58 11.71
C MET A 39 -15.77 1.97 11.64
N MET A 40 -15.15 2.34 10.51
CA MET A 40 -14.59 3.67 10.29
C MET A 40 -15.66 4.76 10.31
N LEU A 41 -16.84 4.51 9.72
CA LEU A 41 -17.98 5.44 9.70
C LEU A 41 -18.74 5.54 11.04
N GLY A 42 -18.31 4.78 12.06
CA GLY A 42 -18.91 4.85 13.39
C GLY A 42 -20.25 4.14 13.51
N GLU A 43 -20.60 3.27 12.56
CA GLU A 43 -21.87 2.50 12.57
C GLU A 43 -22.01 1.65 13.85
N ASN A 44 -20.90 1.37 14.55
CA ASN A 44 -20.87 0.58 15.79
C ASN A 44 -20.33 1.35 17.02
N GLY A 45 -20.28 2.69 17.01
CA GLY A 45 -20.02 3.51 18.21
C GLY A 45 -18.63 3.43 18.86
N GLN A 46 -17.70 2.61 18.35
CA GLN A 46 -16.35 2.41 18.93
C GLN A 46 -15.27 3.36 18.40
N VAL A 47 -15.64 4.57 17.95
CA VAL A 47 -14.74 5.54 17.29
C VAL A 47 -13.56 5.98 18.18
N LEU A 48 -13.69 5.88 19.50
CA LEU A 48 -12.64 6.23 20.47
C LEU A 48 -11.81 5.04 20.96
N SER A 49 -12.03 3.83 20.43
CA SER A 49 -11.21 2.66 20.79
C SER A 49 -9.88 2.66 20.02
N GLY A 50 -8.82 2.14 20.62
CA GLY A 50 -7.54 1.93 19.90
C GLY A 50 -7.68 1.05 18.65
N GLY A 51 -8.72 0.21 18.58
CA GLY A 51 -9.08 -0.58 17.40
C GLY A 51 -9.52 0.26 16.21
N TRP A 52 -10.15 1.43 16.43
CA TRP A 52 -10.61 2.31 15.35
C TRP A 52 -9.45 2.78 14.45
N PHE A 53 -8.28 3.07 15.04
CA PHE A 53 -7.09 3.43 14.27
C PHE A 53 -6.64 2.31 13.32
N TYR A 54 -6.73 1.05 13.76
CA TYR A 54 -6.36 -0.10 12.93
C TYR A 54 -7.35 -0.32 11.78
N TYR A 55 -8.66 -0.22 12.04
CA TYR A 55 -9.70 -0.37 11.01
C TYR A 55 -9.67 0.76 9.98
N SER A 56 -9.51 2.02 10.43
CA SER A 56 -9.39 3.17 9.53
C SER A 56 -8.11 3.10 8.69
N GLY A 57 -6.98 2.74 9.29
CA GLY A 57 -5.73 2.53 8.55
C GLY A 57 -5.84 1.43 7.49
N PHE A 58 -6.56 0.34 7.78
CA PHE A 58 -6.85 -0.72 6.81
C PHE A 58 -7.65 -0.17 5.61
N VAL A 59 -8.71 0.60 5.88
CA VAL A 59 -9.54 1.21 4.84
C VAL A 59 -8.73 2.18 3.97
N VAL A 60 -7.94 3.04 4.60
CA VAL A 60 -7.08 4.01 3.91
C VAL A 60 -6.06 3.30 3.03
N ALA A 61 -5.38 2.26 3.55
CA ALA A 61 -4.40 1.51 2.78
C ALA A 61 -5.02 0.82 1.55
N ASN A 62 -6.18 0.17 1.71
CA ASN A 62 -6.89 -0.45 0.59
C ASN A 62 -7.37 0.55 -0.45
N THR A 63 -7.83 1.72 -0.02
CA THR A 63 -8.27 2.79 -0.92
C THR A 63 -7.09 3.45 -1.64
N ALA A 64 -5.95 3.58 -0.95
CA ALA A 64 -4.73 4.14 -1.52
C ALA A 64 -4.06 3.21 -2.54
N PHE A 65 -4.19 1.89 -2.39
CA PHE A 65 -3.59 0.90 -3.29
C PHE A 65 -3.88 1.16 -4.78
N PRO A 66 -5.14 1.22 -5.25
CA PRO A 66 -5.44 1.46 -6.66
C PRO A 66 -4.94 2.83 -7.13
N ILE A 67 -4.95 3.85 -6.28
CA ILE A 67 -4.45 5.19 -6.60
C ILE A 67 -2.94 5.11 -6.88
N LEU A 68 -2.17 4.51 -5.97
CA LEU A 68 -0.73 4.32 -6.11
C LEU A 68 -0.37 3.46 -7.34
N ALA A 69 -1.13 2.39 -7.60
CA ALA A 69 -0.96 1.57 -8.79
C ALA A 69 -1.21 2.36 -10.08
N LEU A 70 -2.26 3.18 -10.14
CA LEU A 70 -2.57 4.02 -11.30
C LEU A 70 -1.49 5.08 -11.55
N LEU A 71 -0.92 5.68 -10.50
CA LEU A 71 0.20 6.63 -10.64
C LEU A 71 1.43 5.97 -11.30
N LEU A 72 1.72 4.72 -10.95
CA LEU A 72 2.79 3.95 -11.58
C LEU A 72 2.49 3.62 -13.05
N LEU A 73 1.26 3.17 -13.34
CA LEU A 73 0.83 2.81 -14.69
C LEU A 73 0.80 4.01 -15.65
N ARG A 74 0.34 5.18 -15.19
CA ARG A 74 0.30 6.44 -15.95
C ARG A 74 1.69 7.08 -16.18
N ARG A 75 2.77 6.38 -15.83
CA ARG A 75 4.17 6.87 -15.96
C ARG A 75 4.45 8.19 -15.22
N GLN A 76 3.62 8.59 -14.26
CA GLN A 76 3.89 9.81 -13.49
C GLN A 76 5.17 9.69 -12.67
N ARG A 77 5.88 10.78 -12.46
CA ARG A 77 7.11 10.77 -11.64
C ARG A 77 6.77 10.27 -10.23
N THR A 78 7.49 9.27 -9.77
CA THR A 78 7.34 8.78 -8.40
C THR A 78 8.00 9.77 -7.46
N SER A 79 7.22 10.55 -6.72
CA SER A 79 7.75 11.45 -5.70
C SER A 79 8.18 10.66 -4.45
N ARG A 80 9.04 11.26 -3.62
CA ARG A 80 9.39 10.68 -2.31
C ARG A 80 8.15 10.41 -1.46
N ALA A 81 7.15 11.29 -1.53
CA ALA A 81 5.87 11.14 -0.84
C ALA A 81 5.11 9.88 -1.30
N THR A 82 5.03 9.61 -2.61
CA THR A 82 4.35 8.40 -3.11
C THR A 82 5.06 7.10 -2.70
N ARG A 83 6.40 7.11 -2.64
CA ARG A 83 7.18 5.97 -2.12
C ARG A 83 6.92 5.76 -0.63
N ALA A 84 6.96 6.83 0.16
CA ALA A 84 6.67 6.79 1.58
C ALA A 84 5.23 6.30 1.83
N ALA A 85 4.25 6.79 1.09
CA ALA A 85 2.87 6.34 1.17
C ALA A 85 2.73 4.84 0.89
N ALA A 86 3.41 4.32 -0.15
CA ALA A 86 3.41 2.89 -0.44
C ALA A 86 4.00 2.05 0.70
N VAL A 87 5.10 2.51 1.31
CA VAL A 87 5.71 1.86 2.48
C VAL A 87 4.79 1.90 3.70
N VAL A 88 4.19 3.06 3.99
CA VAL A 88 3.26 3.22 5.12
C VAL A 88 2.06 2.29 4.95
N CYS A 89 1.48 2.21 3.75
CA CYS A 89 0.38 1.28 3.49
C CYS A 89 0.82 -0.18 3.66
N TRP A 90 2.01 -0.55 3.16
CA TRP A 90 2.54 -1.90 3.35
C TRP A 90 2.78 -2.22 4.83
N LEU A 91 3.37 -1.31 5.61
CA LEU A 91 3.57 -1.47 7.06
C LEU A 91 2.25 -1.63 7.80
N GLN A 92 1.22 -0.88 7.40
CA GLN A 92 -0.11 -0.98 7.99
C GLN A 92 -0.75 -2.36 7.74
N VAL A 93 -0.58 -2.93 6.55
CA VAL A 93 -1.09 -4.28 6.24
C VAL A 93 -0.25 -5.36 6.92
N PHE A 94 1.06 -5.15 7.00
CA PHE A 94 1.98 -6.06 7.67
C PHE A 94 1.75 -6.11 9.19
N SER A 95 1.42 -4.98 9.82
CA SER A 95 1.18 -4.90 11.26
C SER A 95 0.03 -5.80 11.71
N TRP A 96 -1.00 -5.98 10.88
CA TRP A 96 -2.08 -6.95 11.13
C TRP A 96 -1.57 -8.39 11.26
N GLY A 97 -0.69 -8.81 10.36
CA GLY A 97 -0.08 -10.13 10.41
C GLY A 97 0.81 -10.30 11.63
N ALA A 98 1.59 -9.26 11.96
CA ALA A 98 2.42 -9.25 13.16
C ALA A 98 1.59 -9.34 14.46
N ILE A 99 0.48 -8.62 14.56
CA ILE A 99 -0.43 -8.69 15.71
C ILE A 99 -0.99 -10.10 15.85
N ASN A 100 -1.53 -10.68 14.78
CA ASN A 100 -2.05 -12.05 14.82
C ASN A 100 -0.96 -13.08 15.15
N ALA A 101 0.28 -12.89 14.67
CA ALA A 101 1.41 -13.73 15.03
C ALA A 101 1.77 -13.64 16.51
N VAL A 102 1.82 -12.43 17.06
CA VAL A 102 2.10 -12.22 18.48
C VAL A 102 0.98 -12.79 19.35
N THR A 103 -0.28 -12.59 18.97
CA THR A 103 -1.42 -13.14 19.70
C THR A 103 -1.45 -14.68 19.61
N ALA A 104 -1.05 -15.26 18.49
CA ALA A 104 -0.94 -16.70 18.32
C ALA A 104 0.06 -17.38 19.27
N ILE A 105 1.14 -16.69 19.64
CA ILE A 105 2.09 -17.19 20.65
C ILE A 105 1.39 -17.35 22.01
N ARG A 106 0.38 -16.52 22.30
CA ARG A 106 -0.40 -16.57 23.54
C ARG A 106 -1.64 -17.47 23.42
N SER A 107 -2.22 -17.57 22.24
CA SER A 107 -3.41 -18.37 21.94
C SER A 107 -3.32 -18.92 20.50
N PRO A 108 -2.85 -20.17 20.32
CA PRO A 108 -2.56 -20.73 18.99
C PRO A 108 -3.77 -20.78 18.03
N SER A 109 -4.99 -20.77 18.57
CA SER A 109 -6.22 -20.74 17.77
C SER A 109 -6.41 -19.43 17.02
N GLU A 110 -5.78 -18.33 17.43
CA GLU A 110 -5.95 -17.03 16.77
C GLU A 110 -5.13 -16.87 15.48
N PHE A 111 -4.04 -17.63 15.30
CA PHE A 111 -3.34 -17.63 14.01
C PHE A 111 -4.18 -18.27 12.90
N ALA A 112 -5.04 -19.23 13.26
CA ALA A 112 -5.92 -19.93 12.33
C ALA A 112 -6.94 -19.00 11.66
N ASN A 113 -7.08 -17.77 12.16
CA ASN A 113 -7.98 -16.77 11.61
C ASN A 113 -7.44 -16.15 10.32
N LEU A 114 -6.12 -16.11 10.07
CA LEU A 114 -5.61 -15.56 8.81
C LEU A 114 -5.74 -16.56 7.66
N GLY A 115 -6.51 -16.19 6.64
CA GLY A 115 -6.69 -16.99 5.43
C GLY A 115 -5.67 -16.69 4.33
N VAL A 116 -5.65 -17.53 3.29
CA VAL A 116 -4.77 -17.37 2.11
C VAL A 116 -4.91 -16.00 1.45
N GLY A 117 -6.12 -15.42 1.47
CA GLY A 117 -6.41 -14.10 0.93
C GLY A 117 -5.58 -13.00 1.60
N TYR A 118 -5.32 -13.08 2.91
CA TYR A 118 -4.48 -12.11 3.60
C TYR A 118 -3.04 -12.13 3.06
N TYR A 119 -2.46 -13.31 2.83
CA TYR A 119 -1.09 -13.42 2.34
C TYR A 119 -0.96 -12.95 0.88
N VAL A 120 -1.96 -13.25 0.04
CA VAL A 120 -2.01 -12.73 -1.34
C VAL A 120 -2.14 -11.20 -1.33
N TRP A 121 -2.94 -10.67 -0.40
CA TRP A 121 -3.13 -9.24 -0.21
C TRP A 121 -1.83 -8.55 0.25
N LEU A 122 -1.14 -9.11 1.24
CA LEU A 122 0.17 -8.63 1.69
C LEU A 122 1.21 -8.65 0.56
N ALA A 123 1.27 -9.74 -0.21
CA ALA A 123 2.15 -9.86 -1.37
C ALA A 123 1.87 -8.76 -2.41
N ALA A 124 0.58 -8.43 -2.65
CA ALA A 124 0.22 -7.33 -3.53
C ALA A 124 0.80 -5.98 -3.06
N PHE A 125 0.69 -5.66 -1.76
CA PHE A 125 1.29 -4.44 -1.19
C PHE A 125 2.82 -4.44 -1.29
N THR A 126 3.47 -5.58 -1.04
CA THR A 126 4.92 -5.72 -1.19
C THR A 126 5.36 -5.47 -2.64
N LEU A 127 4.67 -6.06 -3.61
CA LEU A 127 4.97 -5.85 -5.03
C LEU A 127 4.77 -4.39 -5.44
N LEU A 128 3.70 -3.75 -4.97
CA LEU A 128 3.44 -2.34 -5.25
C LEU A 128 4.53 -1.44 -4.67
N ALA A 129 4.91 -1.64 -3.40
CA ALA A 129 5.99 -0.90 -2.76
C ALA A 129 7.31 -1.10 -3.52
N ALA A 130 7.66 -2.34 -3.87
CA ALA A 130 8.85 -2.65 -4.67
C ALA A 130 8.83 -1.94 -6.03
N ALA A 131 7.69 -1.89 -6.71
CA ALA A 131 7.56 -1.19 -7.99
C ALA A 131 7.82 0.33 -7.86
N HIS A 132 7.42 0.95 -6.73
CA HIS A 132 7.70 2.36 -6.44
C HIS A 132 9.20 2.65 -6.23
N PHE A 133 9.97 1.70 -5.69
CA PHE A 133 11.43 1.81 -5.53
C PHE A 133 12.19 1.51 -6.83
N LEU A 134 11.72 0.54 -7.61
CA LEU A 134 12.34 0.15 -8.88
C LEU A 134 12.13 1.15 -10.02
N LYS A 135 11.19 2.09 -9.86
CA LYS A 135 11.00 3.17 -10.83
C LYS A 135 12.11 4.21 -10.67
N THR A 136 13.11 4.10 -11.53
CA THR A 136 14.15 5.11 -11.72
C THR A 136 13.53 6.44 -12.13
N PRO A 137 14.05 7.58 -11.61
CA PRO A 137 13.65 8.88 -12.11
C PRO A 137 14.04 8.95 -13.59
N THR A 138 13.09 9.31 -14.45
CA THR A 138 13.32 9.46 -15.88
C THR A 138 14.38 10.55 -16.08
N SER A 139 15.47 10.24 -16.76
CA SER A 139 16.65 11.08 -17.01
C SER A 139 16.41 12.32 -17.87
N SER A 140 15.16 12.73 -18.11
CA SER A 140 14.83 13.89 -18.95
C SER A 140 14.96 15.23 -18.22
N GLU A 141 15.50 15.22 -17.00
CA GLU A 141 15.64 16.40 -16.15
C GLU A 141 16.96 16.29 -15.39
N ALA A 142 18.07 16.25 -16.13
CA ALA A 142 19.30 16.81 -15.59
C ALA A 142 18.98 18.28 -15.25
N PRO A 143 19.36 18.80 -14.06
CA PRO A 143 19.27 20.23 -13.83
C PRO A 143 20.01 20.93 -14.97
N ALA A 144 19.36 21.89 -15.63
CA ALA A 144 20.01 22.69 -16.65
C ALA A 144 21.34 23.20 -16.06
N PRO A 145 22.47 23.02 -16.76
CA PRO A 145 23.73 23.54 -16.27
C PRO A 145 23.54 25.04 -16.01
N GLU A 146 23.86 25.44 -14.79
CA GLU A 146 23.96 26.83 -14.34
C GLU A 146 24.75 27.58 -15.41
N GLN A 147 24.05 28.36 -16.26
CA GLN A 147 24.70 29.28 -17.17
C GLN A 147 25.42 30.31 -16.30
N SER A 148 26.72 30.12 -16.17
CA SER A 148 27.62 31.08 -15.57
C SER A 148 27.39 32.42 -16.27
N ALA A 149 26.91 33.41 -15.51
CA ALA A 149 26.77 34.77 -15.99
C ALA A 149 28.17 35.30 -16.34
N GLU A 150 28.49 35.36 -17.63
CA GLU A 150 29.60 36.19 -18.11
C GLU A 150 29.28 37.65 -17.81
N LEU A 151 30.09 38.23 -16.93
CA LEU A 151 30.07 39.65 -16.61
C LEU A 151 30.66 40.42 -17.80
N PRO A 152 29.95 41.40 -18.41
CA PRO A 152 30.52 42.20 -19.47
C PRO A 152 31.62 43.10 -18.91
N GLN A 153 32.87 42.88 -19.36
CA GLN A 153 33.95 43.83 -19.18
C GLN A 153 33.70 45.01 -20.12
N HIS A 154 33.21 46.13 -19.58
CA HIS A 154 33.26 47.41 -20.26
C HIS A 154 34.68 47.98 -20.12
N THR A 155 35.32 48.15 -21.28
CA THR A 155 36.50 49.00 -21.49
C THR A 155 36.06 50.37 -21.96
#